data_AF-A0AAV1ZUL3-F1
#
_entry.id   AF-A0AAV1ZUL3-F1
#
_cell.length_a   1.000
_cell.length_b   1.000
_cell.length_c   1.000
_cell.angle_alpha   90.00
_cell.angle_beta   90.00
_cell.angle_gamma   90.00
#
_symmetry.space_group_name_H-M   'P 1'
#
loop_
_entity.id
_entity.type
_entity.pdbx_description
1 polymer ?
#
loop_
_entity_poly.entity_id
_entity_poly.type
_entity_poly.pdbx_seq_one_letter_code
_entity_poly.pdbx_strand_id
1 'polypeptide(L)'
;ILHIIIISILSFSVKNTGSARLSAKTLCMESVQNDGKKEYLHYNVHSLYGWSQSQPTFQAVKMAMNERSLVISRSTYPSSGRYVGHWLGDNKSIWDDLYRSIIGMLEFNIFGIPYVGADVCGFEGNTTNELCTRWMQLGAFYPFFRNHNGLKHKDQDPAALGTDVIAASKRAIDRRYALNPYLYTLFYRAHVNGSTVVRPLFHEFPKDGNTWVIGEQFMWGRCLLISPVLKESQQEKKIGDYIETKDIFDNIPLHVRGGCIIPTEDYKQKKPDSKTDYLKNYTLYIFPVRDEAWGEIYVDELVSLDPIKQGKYEVFEFRYKSVLTIIVNKAFDKVQEITWKDEDGKCQMAP
;
A
#
# COMPACT_ATOMS: atom_id res chain seq x y z
N ILE A 1 -50.59 44.39 4.40
CA ILE A 1 -49.55 44.56 3.36
C ILE A 1 -48.29 43.90 3.89
N LEU A 2 -47.77 42.92 3.14
CA LEU A 2 -46.80 41.90 3.52
C LEU A 2 -45.53 42.46 4.18
N HIS A 3 -45.17 41.94 5.36
CA HIS A 3 -43.80 42.04 5.89
C HIS A 3 -42.93 41.02 5.14
N ILE A 4 -42.09 41.51 4.22
CA ILE A 4 -41.01 40.72 3.64
C ILE A 4 -39.90 40.65 4.69
N ILE A 5 -39.87 39.57 5.45
CA ILE A 5 -38.70 39.18 6.21
C ILE A 5 -37.67 38.70 5.19
N ILE A 6 -36.72 39.55 4.85
CA ILE A 6 -35.49 39.13 4.17
C ILE A 6 -34.75 38.26 5.19
N ILE A 7 -34.99 36.95 5.16
CA ILE A 7 -34.07 35.99 5.74
C ILE A 7 -32.81 36.12 4.89
N SER A 8 -31.84 36.87 5.39
CA SER A 8 -30.48 36.85 4.87
C SER A 8 -29.96 35.43 5.07
N ILE A 9 -30.16 34.57 4.07
CA ILE A 9 -29.47 33.30 3.97
C ILE A 9 -28.00 33.69 3.86
N LEU A 10 -27.26 33.51 4.94
CA LEU A 10 -25.80 33.50 4.91
C LEU A 10 -25.40 32.29 4.05
N SER A 11 -25.41 32.45 2.73
CA SER A 11 -24.94 31.45 1.80
C SER A 11 -23.42 31.48 1.83
N PHE A 12 -22.83 30.64 2.66
CA PHE A 12 -21.39 30.43 2.65
C PHE A 12 -21.01 29.60 1.42
N SER A 13 -20.21 30.18 0.54
CA SER A 13 -19.56 29.44 -0.55
C SER A 13 -18.29 28.78 -0.01
N VAL A 14 -18.18 27.47 -0.14
CA VAL A 14 -16.96 26.74 0.16
C VAL A 14 -15.92 27.11 -0.91
N LYS A 15 -14.65 27.26 -0.51
CA LYS A 15 -13.55 27.51 -1.45
C LYS A 15 -13.35 26.27 -2.34
N ASN A 16 -14.02 26.25 -3.50
CA ASN A 16 -13.86 25.22 -4.52
C ASN A 16 -12.86 25.70 -5.59
N THR A 17 -12.04 24.80 -6.12
CA THR A 17 -10.96 25.16 -7.05
C THR A 17 -11.53 25.61 -8.40
N GLY A 18 -11.27 26.88 -8.75
CA GLY A 18 -11.62 27.43 -10.06
C GLY A 18 -13.08 27.86 -10.26
N SER A 19 -13.96 27.73 -9.25
CA SER A 19 -15.33 28.26 -9.29
C SER A 19 -15.94 28.37 -7.89
N ALA A 20 -16.72 29.42 -7.63
CA ALA A 20 -17.51 29.54 -6.40
C ALA A 20 -18.79 28.68 -6.40
N ARG A 21 -19.12 28.05 -7.54
CA ARG A 21 -20.33 27.23 -7.71
C ARG A 21 -20.04 25.77 -7.41
N LEU A 22 -20.90 25.14 -6.61
CA LEU A 22 -20.82 23.69 -6.32
C LEU A 22 -21.10 22.82 -7.56
N SER A 23 -21.91 23.30 -8.50
CA SER A 23 -22.25 22.57 -9.73
C SER A 23 -21.14 22.55 -10.79
N ALA A 24 -19.98 23.17 -10.52
CA ALA A 24 -18.89 23.21 -11.48
C ALA A 24 -18.33 21.79 -11.73
N LYS A 25 -18.37 21.33 -12.98
CA LYS A 25 -17.87 20.02 -13.44
C LYS A 25 -18.48 18.82 -12.69
N THR A 26 -19.71 18.94 -12.23
CA THR A 26 -20.46 17.86 -11.58
C THR A 26 -21.98 18.02 -11.79
N LEU A 27 -22.80 17.18 -11.17
CA LEU A 27 -24.26 17.24 -11.26
C LEU A 27 -24.83 18.51 -10.60
N CYS A 28 -26.03 18.90 -10.99
CA CYS A 28 -26.74 20.00 -10.35
C CYS A 28 -27.05 19.67 -8.89
N MET A 29 -26.98 20.68 -8.03
CA MET A 29 -27.22 20.49 -6.59
C MET A 29 -28.68 20.16 -6.28
N GLU A 30 -29.63 20.58 -7.13
CA GLU A 30 -31.04 20.19 -7.05
C GLU A 30 -31.37 18.80 -7.60
N SER A 31 -30.41 18.07 -8.19
CA SER A 31 -30.66 16.72 -8.71
C SER A 31 -31.11 15.78 -7.58
N VAL A 32 -32.21 15.05 -7.79
CA VAL A 32 -32.74 14.10 -6.81
C VAL A 32 -32.06 12.74 -6.98
N GLN A 33 -31.59 12.16 -5.87
CA GLN A 33 -31.04 10.81 -5.77
C GLN A 33 -31.87 9.99 -4.78
N ASN A 34 -31.85 8.65 -4.90
CA ASN A 34 -32.67 7.76 -4.07
C ASN A 34 -31.87 6.52 -3.67
N ASP A 35 -31.96 6.12 -2.39
CA ASP A 35 -31.31 4.91 -1.83
C ASP A 35 -32.23 3.67 -1.81
N GLY A 36 -33.39 3.76 -2.45
CA GLY A 36 -34.48 2.78 -2.43
C GLY A 36 -35.50 3.00 -1.30
N LYS A 37 -35.23 3.91 -0.35
CA LYS A 37 -36.10 4.20 0.80
C LYS A 37 -36.49 5.67 0.88
N LYS A 38 -35.57 6.56 0.54
CA LYS A 38 -35.75 8.02 0.66
C LYS A 38 -35.04 8.75 -0.47
N GLU A 39 -35.61 9.89 -0.84
CA GLU A 39 -35.01 10.84 -1.76
C GLU A 39 -34.11 11.85 -1.03
N TYR A 40 -32.99 12.17 -1.68
CA TYR A 40 -31.99 13.14 -1.23
C TYR A 40 -31.65 14.08 -2.38
N LEU A 41 -31.48 15.37 -2.08
CA LEU A 41 -30.86 16.29 -3.01
C LEU A 41 -29.37 16.00 -3.13
N HIS A 42 -28.82 16.07 -4.34
CA HIS A 42 -27.41 15.90 -4.62
C HIS A 42 -26.54 16.83 -3.78
N TYR A 43 -27.04 18.04 -3.45
CA TYR A 43 -26.40 18.94 -2.49
C TYR A 43 -25.93 18.25 -1.19
N ASN A 44 -26.75 17.36 -0.63
CA ASN A 44 -26.45 16.68 0.65
C ASN A 44 -25.58 15.44 0.49
N VAL A 45 -25.59 14.83 -0.70
CA VAL A 45 -25.00 13.49 -0.93
C VAL A 45 -23.95 13.48 -2.03
N HIS A 46 -23.53 14.66 -2.53
CA HIS A 46 -22.55 14.80 -3.61
C HIS A 46 -21.25 14.02 -3.30
N SER A 47 -20.67 14.26 -2.12
CA SER A 47 -19.44 13.58 -1.68
C SER A 47 -19.63 12.09 -1.36
N LEU A 48 -20.88 11.60 -1.34
CA LEU A 48 -21.19 10.18 -1.15
C LEU A 48 -21.33 9.42 -2.47
N TYR A 49 -21.30 10.08 -3.63
CA TYR A 49 -21.60 9.43 -4.92
C TYR A 49 -20.63 8.29 -5.27
N GLY A 50 -19.32 8.52 -5.16
CA GLY A 50 -18.31 7.48 -5.38
C GLY A 50 -18.37 6.37 -4.33
N TRP A 51 -18.65 6.73 -3.08
CA TRP A 51 -18.85 5.78 -1.99
C TRP A 51 -20.08 4.89 -2.22
N SER A 52 -21.21 5.46 -2.67
CA SER A 52 -22.44 4.70 -2.94
C SER A 52 -22.29 3.72 -4.10
N GLN A 53 -21.38 3.99 -5.04
CA GLN A 53 -21.04 3.07 -6.11
C GLN A 53 -20.06 1.95 -5.66
N SER A 54 -19.22 2.23 -4.66
CA SER A 54 -18.12 1.35 -4.24
C SER A 54 -18.60 -0.04 -3.81
N GLN A 55 -19.61 -0.11 -2.93
CA GLN A 55 -20.13 -1.39 -2.43
C GLN A 55 -20.83 -2.22 -3.53
N PRO A 56 -21.78 -1.67 -4.32
CA PRO A 56 -22.41 -2.41 -5.41
C PRO A 56 -21.41 -2.94 -6.43
N THR A 57 -20.40 -2.15 -6.82
CA THR A 57 -19.36 -2.60 -7.76
C THR A 57 -18.55 -3.74 -7.18
N PHE A 58 -18.10 -3.63 -5.92
CA PHE A 58 -17.37 -4.70 -5.25
C PHE A 58 -18.19 -6.00 -5.17
N GLN A 59 -19.47 -5.90 -4.81
CA GLN A 59 -20.38 -7.05 -4.77
C GLN A 59 -20.58 -7.67 -6.16
N ALA A 60 -20.77 -6.85 -7.20
CA ALA A 60 -20.95 -7.32 -8.57
C ALA A 60 -19.72 -8.10 -9.07
N VAL A 61 -18.51 -7.58 -8.88
CA VAL A 61 -17.28 -8.28 -9.28
C VAL A 61 -17.10 -9.56 -8.46
N LYS A 62 -17.36 -9.51 -7.15
CA LYS A 62 -17.31 -10.70 -6.28
C LYS A 62 -18.28 -11.80 -6.74
N MET A 63 -19.49 -11.44 -7.15
CA MET A 63 -20.49 -12.40 -7.68
C MET A 63 -20.09 -12.93 -9.05
N ALA A 64 -19.57 -12.07 -9.93
CA ALA A 64 -19.18 -12.45 -11.29
C ALA A 64 -17.96 -13.39 -11.30
N MET A 65 -16.98 -13.15 -10.42
CA MET A 65 -15.73 -13.92 -10.39
C MET A 65 -15.79 -15.12 -9.44
N ASN A 66 -16.68 -15.09 -8.43
CA ASN A 66 -16.71 -16.05 -7.32
C ASN A 66 -15.35 -16.23 -6.60
N GLU A 67 -14.52 -15.19 -6.64
CA GLU A 67 -13.18 -15.13 -6.06
C GLU A 67 -12.97 -13.76 -5.41
N ARG A 68 -11.96 -13.66 -4.54
CA ARG A 68 -11.58 -12.39 -3.93
C ARG A 68 -11.32 -11.37 -5.01
N SER A 69 -12.01 -10.25 -4.91
CA SER A 69 -12.03 -9.23 -5.95
C SER A 69 -11.35 -7.96 -5.45
N LEU A 70 -10.82 -7.19 -6.39
CA LEU A 70 -10.25 -5.88 -6.15
C LEU A 70 -11.01 -4.87 -7.00
N VAL A 71 -11.36 -3.74 -6.39
CA VAL A 71 -11.96 -2.60 -7.07
C VAL A 71 -11.20 -1.35 -6.65
N ILE A 72 -10.91 -0.48 -7.62
CA ILE A 72 -10.20 0.77 -7.40
C ILE A 72 -11.14 1.92 -7.73
N SER A 73 -11.34 2.84 -6.78
CA SER A 73 -12.22 4.00 -6.97
C SER A 73 -11.45 5.31 -6.85
N ARG A 74 -11.84 6.30 -7.67
CA ARG A 74 -11.30 7.66 -7.60
C ARG A 74 -11.91 8.46 -6.46
N SER A 75 -13.24 8.53 -6.41
CA SER A 75 -13.95 9.27 -5.37
C SER A 75 -14.16 8.37 -4.14
N THR A 76 -13.79 8.88 -2.97
CA THR A 76 -13.87 8.18 -1.70
C THR A 76 -14.50 9.05 -0.62
N TYR A 77 -15.04 8.41 0.41
CA TYR A 77 -15.56 8.99 1.64
C TYR A 77 -15.14 8.09 2.81
N PRO A 78 -15.09 8.55 4.09
CA PRO A 78 -14.89 7.64 5.21
C PRO A 78 -15.71 6.36 5.10
N SER A 79 -15.06 5.20 5.31
CA SER A 79 -15.53 3.83 5.07
C SER A 79 -15.42 3.26 3.65
N SER A 80 -15.06 4.05 2.61
CA SER A 80 -14.84 3.52 1.25
C SER A 80 -13.83 2.37 1.22
N GLY A 81 -12.76 2.44 2.04
CA GLY A 81 -11.72 1.41 2.13
C GLY A 81 -12.19 0.01 2.51
N ARG A 82 -13.45 -0.13 2.99
CA ARG A 82 -14.08 -1.44 3.23
C ARG A 82 -14.36 -2.20 1.92
N TYR A 83 -14.50 -1.50 0.81
CA TYR A 83 -14.95 -2.06 -0.46
C TYR A 83 -13.94 -1.86 -1.60
N VAL A 84 -13.15 -0.79 -1.56
CA VAL A 84 -12.30 -0.37 -2.66
C VAL A 84 -10.92 0.08 -2.18
N GLY A 85 -9.92 -0.13 -3.03
CA GLY A 85 -8.67 0.62 -2.98
C GLY A 85 -8.81 1.98 -3.68
N HIS A 86 -7.74 2.76 -3.67
CA HIS A 86 -7.70 4.09 -4.26
C HIS A 86 -6.38 4.33 -5.01
N TRP A 87 -6.40 5.22 -5.99
CA TRP A 87 -5.16 5.80 -6.53
C TRP A 87 -5.26 7.31 -6.45
N LEU A 88 -4.12 7.98 -6.26
CA LEU A 88 -4.05 9.41 -5.94
C LEU A 88 -4.44 10.36 -7.08
N GLY A 89 -5.03 9.84 -8.16
CA GLY A 89 -5.58 10.61 -9.26
C GLY A 89 -4.54 11.03 -10.30
N ASP A 90 -4.92 12.05 -11.07
CA ASP A 90 -4.24 12.51 -12.27
C ASP A 90 -3.04 13.41 -11.88
N ASN A 91 -1.97 12.78 -11.40
CA ASN A 91 -0.71 13.44 -11.03
C ASN A 91 0.11 13.84 -12.28
N LYS A 92 1.14 14.66 -12.09
CA LYS A 92 2.04 15.14 -13.15
C LYS A 92 3.39 14.42 -13.13
N SER A 93 4.01 14.33 -14.29
CA SER A 93 5.38 13.83 -14.47
C SER A 93 6.43 14.85 -13.99
N ILE A 94 6.40 15.18 -12.70
CA ILE A 94 7.31 16.13 -12.01
C ILE A 94 7.76 15.61 -10.64
N TRP A 95 8.91 16.07 -10.16
CA TRP A 95 9.49 15.67 -8.86
C TRP A 95 8.63 16.03 -7.64
N ASP A 96 7.86 17.13 -7.70
CA ASP A 96 6.94 17.51 -6.61
C ASP A 96 5.84 16.46 -6.40
N ASP A 97 5.30 15.90 -7.48
CA ASP A 97 4.26 14.87 -7.43
C ASP A 97 4.80 13.50 -7.00
N LEU A 98 6.07 13.21 -7.30
CA LEU A 98 6.80 12.07 -6.72
C LEU A 98 6.83 12.19 -5.18
N TYR A 99 7.19 13.35 -4.65
CA TYR A 99 7.17 13.61 -3.20
C TYR A 99 5.74 13.54 -2.63
N ARG A 100 4.77 14.23 -3.24
CA ARG A 100 3.37 14.26 -2.78
C ARG A 100 2.71 12.88 -2.74
N SER A 101 3.16 11.94 -3.58
CA SER A 101 2.66 10.57 -3.52
C SER A 101 2.89 9.90 -2.16
N ILE A 102 3.97 10.23 -1.46
CA ILE A 102 4.26 9.73 -0.10
C ILE A 102 3.21 10.27 0.87
N ILE A 103 2.96 11.58 0.81
CA ILE A 103 1.97 12.25 1.66
C ILE A 103 0.58 11.64 1.44
N GLY A 104 0.14 11.51 0.18
CA GLY A 104 -1.15 10.93 -0.13
C GLY A 104 -1.29 9.49 0.38
N MET A 105 -0.26 8.65 0.24
CA MET A 105 -0.32 7.28 0.79
C MET A 105 -0.44 7.26 2.31
N LEU A 106 0.29 8.14 3.01
CA LEU A 106 0.24 8.25 4.47
C LEU A 106 -1.15 8.68 4.93
N GLU A 107 -1.71 9.72 4.30
CA GLU A 107 -3.05 10.22 4.58
C GLU A 107 -4.13 9.16 4.35
N PHE A 108 -4.10 8.46 3.21
CA PHE A 108 -5.11 7.43 2.92
C PHE A 108 -5.02 6.21 3.83
N ASN A 109 -3.84 5.87 4.35
CA ASN A 109 -3.73 4.86 5.40
C ASN A 109 -4.41 5.32 6.70
N ILE A 110 -4.31 6.60 7.06
CA ILE A 110 -5.05 7.19 8.20
C ILE A 110 -6.56 7.23 7.91
N PHE A 111 -6.97 7.48 6.66
CA PHE A 111 -8.37 7.46 6.24
C PHE A 111 -8.98 6.04 6.17
N GLY A 112 -8.20 5.00 6.46
CA GLY A 112 -8.65 3.60 6.45
C GLY A 112 -8.71 2.97 5.06
N ILE A 113 -7.89 3.44 4.11
CA ILE A 113 -7.78 2.89 2.75
C ILE A 113 -6.32 2.51 2.49
N PRO A 114 -5.85 1.34 2.98
CA PRO A 114 -4.45 0.97 2.92
C PRO A 114 -3.97 0.55 1.53
N TYR A 115 -4.86 0.11 0.64
CA TYR A 115 -4.52 -0.25 -0.75
C TYR A 115 -4.55 1.00 -1.64
N VAL A 116 -3.45 1.76 -1.59
CA VAL A 116 -3.30 3.07 -2.23
C VAL A 116 -1.93 3.24 -2.92
N GLY A 117 -1.88 4.10 -3.93
CA GLY A 117 -0.65 4.49 -4.62
C GLY A 117 -0.90 5.59 -5.67
N ALA A 118 0.17 6.17 -6.20
CA ALA A 118 0.10 7.13 -7.32
C ALA A 118 0.37 6.44 -8.66
N ASP A 119 0.06 7.16 -9.75
CA ASP A 119 0.48 6.75 -11.09
C ASP A 119 1.99 7.00 -11.24
N VAL A 120 2.73 5.89 -11.31
CA VAL A 120 4.19 5.89 -11.33
C VAL A 120 4.69 6.46 -12.65
N CYS A 121 5.71 7.31 -12.54
CA CYS A 121 6.28 8.15 -13.60
C CYS A 121 5.45 9.39 -14.00
N GLY A 122 4.20 9.50 -13.50
CA GLY A 122 3.30 10.63 -13.66
C GLY A 122 2.26 10.42 -14.76
N PHE A 123 1.01 10.85 -14.54
CA PHE A 123 -0.07 10.69 -15.52
C PHE A 123 -0.05 11.80 -16.59
N GLU A 124 0.03 13.07 -16.18
CA GLU A 124 0.07 14.23 -17.07
C GLU A 124 1.52 14.64 -17.41
N GLY A 125 1.79 14.77 -18.72
CA GLY A 125 3.07 15.23 -19.24
C GLY A 125 4.09 14.10 -19.48
N ASN A 126 5.14 14.40 -20.26
CA ASN A 126 6.17 13.41 -20.58
C ASN A 126 7.20 13.33 -19.44
N THR A 127 7.39 12.13 -18.90
CA THR A 127 8.42 11.85 -17.90
C THR A 127 9.84 11.93 -18.47
N THR A 128 10.83 12.01 -17.60
CA THR A 128 12.25 11.86 -17.94
C THR A 128 12.77 10.51 -17.47
N ASN A 129 13.85 10.02 -18.07
CA ASN A 129 14.46 8.74 -17.66
C ASN A 129 14.89 8.77 -16.18
N GLU A 130 15.43 9.89 -15.70
CA GLU A 130 15.84 10.03 -14.30
C GLU A 130 14.63 10.00 -13.37
N LEU A 131 13.60 10.81 -13.66
CA LEU A 131 12.39 10.88 -12.86
C LEU A 131 11.71 9.51 -12.80
N CYS A 132 11.50 8.86 -13.95
CA CYS A 132 10.85 7.56 -13.98
C CYS A 132 11.70 6.46 -13.33
N THR A 133 13.03 6.52 -13.42
CA THR A 133 13.93 5.64 -12.65
C THR A 133 13.66 5.77 -11.15
N ARG A 134 13.64 7.00 -10.61
CA ARG A 134 13.38 7.24 -9.18
C ARG A 134 11.95 6.88 -8.80
N TRP A 135 10.98 7.15 -9.67
CA TRP A 135 9.59 6.82 -9.42
C TRP A 135 9.33 5.31 -9.44
N MET A 136 9.98 4.54 -10.32
CA MET A 136 9.88 3.08 -10.29
C MET A 136 10.52 2.49 -9.03
N GLN A 137 11.63 3.06 -8.56
CA GLN A 137 12.26 2.69 -7.30
C GLN A 137 11.35 2.93 -6.09
N LEU A 138 10.70 4.10 -6.02
CA LEU A 138 9.75 4.42 -4.96
C LEU A 138 8.43 3.65 -5.09
N GLY A 139 7.85 3.68 -6.29
CA GLY A 139 6.54 3.13 -6.62
C GLY A 139 6.44 1.63 -6.43
N ALA A 140 7.54 0.90 -6.59
CA ALA A 140 7.62 -0.52 -6.22
C ALA A 140 7.27 -0.77 -4.74
N PHE A 141 7.28 0.25 -3.88
CA PHE A 141 6.86 0.19 -2.48
C PHE A 141 5.51 0.86 -2.20
N TYR A 142 4.69 1.11 -3.22
CA TYR A 142 3.29 1.49 -3.03
C TYR A 142 2.44 0.25 -2.77
N PRO A 143 1.49 0.26 -1.81
CA PRO A 143 0.50 -0.80 -1.66
C PRO A 143 -0.19 -1.13 -2.99
N PHE A 144 -0.63 -0.09 -3.72
CA PHE A 144 -1.09 -0.18 -5.10
C PHE A 144 0.00 0.37 -6.06
N PHE A 145 0.76 -0.54 -6.67
CA PHE A 145 1.83 -0.19 -7.61
C PHE A 145 1.34 -0.30 -9.06
N ARG A 146 1.22 0.85 -9.75
CA ARG A 146 0.78 0.94 -11.15
C ARG A 146 1.58 2.01 -11.89
N ASN A 147 2.06 1.70 -13.10
CA ASN A 147 2.49 2.68 -14.09
C ASN A 147 1.29 2.97 -15.01
N HIS A 148 0.87 4.23 -15.09
CA HIS A 148 -0.27 4.67 -15.90
C HIS A 148 0.02 6.05 -16.48
N ASN A 149 -0.47 6.32 -17.68
CA ASN A 149 -0.12 7.49 -18.47
C ASN A 149 -1.36 8.11 -19.11
N GLY A 150 -1.34 9.42 -19.28
CA GLY A 150 -2.35 10.16 -20.02
C GLY A 150 -2.28 9.88 -21.53
N LEU A 151 -3.41 10.04 -22.20
CA LEU A 151 -3.48 9.90 -23.65
C LEU A 151 -2.64 11.00 -24.32
N LYS A 152 -1.95 10.67 -25.41
CA LYS A 152 -1.10 11.58 -26.22
C LYS A 152 0.24 11.97 -25.57
N HIS A 153 0.62 11.36 -24.46
CA HIS A 153 1.98 11.43 -23.95
C HIS A 153 2.85 10.31 -24.54
N LYS A 154 4.17 10.47 -24.44
CA LYS A 154 5.13 9.42 -24.84
C LYS A 154 4.98 8.21 -23.92
N ASP A 155 5.18 7.02 -24.47
CA ASP A 155 5.18 5.78 -23.69
C ASP A 155 6.21 5.86 -22.56
N GLN A 156 5.83 5.35 -21.40
CA GLN A 156 6.63 5.44 -20.18
C GLN A 156 6.65 4.14 -19.36
N ASP A 157 6.14 3.04 -19.92
CA ASP A 157 6.44 1.73 -19.34
C ASP A 157 7.96 1.51 -19.34
N PRO A 158 8.51 0.70 -18.40
CA PRO A 158 9.96 0.58 -18.27
C PRO A 158 10.68 0.18 -19.56
N ALA A 159 10.04 -0.61 -20.44
CA ALA A 159 10.64 -1.05 -21.70
C ALA A 159 10.77 0.08 -22.73
N ALA A 160 9.95 1.13 -22.64
CA ALA A 160 9.97 2.29 -23.53
C ALA A 160 11.10 3.30 -23.21
N LEU A 161 11.68 3.28 -22.00
CA LEU A 161 12.56 4.34 -21.49
C LEU A 161 14.06 3.96 -21.43
N GLY A 162 14.43 2.81 -21.98
CA GLY A 162 15.83 2.38 -22.14
C GLY A 162 16.39 1.54 -20.99
N THR A 163 17.62 1.06 -21.18
CA THR A 163 18.24 -0.01 -20.37
C THR A 163 18.39 0.34 -18.90
N ASP A 164 18.67 1.61 -18.56
CA ASP A 164 18.90 2.03 -17.18
C ASP A 164 17.60 1.99 -16.37
N VAL A 165 16.50 2.48 -16.97
CA VAL A 165 15.16 2.45 -16.38
C VAL A 165 14.69 1.00 -16.24
N ILE A 166 14.93 0.14 -17.25
CA ILE A 166 14.64 -1.30 -17.19
C ILE A 166 15.38 -1.94 -16.01
N ALA A 167 16.69 -1.71 -15.89
CA ALA A 167 17.51 -2.33 -14.85
C ALA A 167 17.10 -1.88 -13.44
N ALA A 168 16.84 -0.59 -13.25
CA ALA A 168 16.36 -0.06 -11.98
C ALA A 168 14.96 -0.57 -11.62
N SER A 169 14.03 -0.57 -12.59
CA SER A 169 12.68 -1.10 -12.43
C SER A 169 12.71 -2.57 -12.06
N LYS A 170 13.51 -3.37 -12.76
CA LYS A 170 13.66 -4.80 -12.46
C LYS A 170 14.15 -5.00 -11.04
N ARG A 171 15.19 -4.31 -10.59
CA ARG A 171 15.68 -4.44 -9.20
C ARG A 171 14.58 -4.09 -8.18
N ALA A 172 13.86 -2.99 -8.39
CA ALA A 172 12.80 -2.55 -7.48
C ALA A 172 11.63 -3.55 -7.42
N ILE A 173 11.20 -4.04 -8.57
CA ILE A 173 10.13 -5.03 -8.68
C ILE A 173 10.58 -6.36 -8.06
N ASP A 174 11.80 -6.81 -8.34
CA ASP A 174 12.36 -8.04 -7.76
C ASP A 174 12.32 -7.98 -6.22
N ARG A 175 12.68 -6.84 -5.61
CA ARG A 175 12.62 -6.67 -4.15
C ARG A 175 11.18 -6.60 -3.63
N ARG A 176 10.28 -5.89 -4.32
CA ARG A 176 8.86 -5.87 -3.97
C ARG A 176 8.30 -7.28 -3.90
N TYR A 177 8.52 -8.08 -4.94
CA TYR A 177 7.97 -9.43 -5.01
C TYR A 177 8.57 -10.34 -3.93
N ALA A 178 9.87 -10.23 -3.65
CA ALA A 178 10.47 -10.95 -2.53
C ALA A 178 9.81 -10.59 -1.18
N LEU A 179 9.29 -9.37 -1.03
CA LEU A 179 8.62 -8.87 0.18
C LEU A 179 7.10 -9.07 0.18
N ASN A 180 6.52 -9.72 -0.85
CA ASN A 180 5.08 -9.97 -0.90
C ASN A 180 4.53 -10.67 0.36
N PRO A 181 5.20 -11.68 0.96
CA PRO A 181 4.70 -12.32 2.18
C PRO A 181 4.54 -11.33 3.34
N TYR A 182 5.51 -10.45 3.51
CA TYR A 182 5.46 -9.39 4.50
C TYR A 182 4.35 -8.38 4.17
N LEU A 183 4.29 -7.87 2.94
CA LEU A 183 3.27 -6.90 2.50
C LEU A 183 1.84 -7.47 2.65
N TYR A 184 1.63 -8.72 2.26
CA TYR A 184 0.35 -9.40 2.37
C TYR A 184 -0.09 -9.57 3.83
N THR A 185 0.87 -9.87 4.71
CA THR A 185 0.65 -9.94 6.15
C THR A 185 0.27 -8.59 6.74
N LEU A 186 0.84 -7.48 6.24
CA LEU A 186 0.39 -6.14 6.62
C LEU A 186 -1.06 -5.85 6.23
N PHE A 187 -1.50 -6.30 5.05
CA PHE A 187 -2.91 -6.19 4.65
C PHE A 187 -3.84 -7.04 5.52
N TYR A 188 -3.40 -8.24 5.90
CA TYR A 188 -4.12 -9.05 6.90
C TYR A 188 -4.32 -8.28 8.19
N ARG A 189 -3.25 -7.70 8.76
CA ARG A 189 -3.33 -6.88 9.98
C ARG A 189 -4.25 -5.68 9.79
N ALA A 190 -4.10 -4.93 8.70
CA ALA A 190 -4.97 -3.81 8.39
C ALA A 190 -6.45 -4.21 8.34
N HIS A 191 -6.76 -5.37 7.76
CA HIS A 191 -8.12 -5.90 7.66
C HIS A 191 -8.71 -6.32 9.03
N VAL A 192 -7.93 -7.03 9.87
CA VAL A 192 -8.48 -7.60 11.12
C VAL A 192 -8.49 -6.64 12.30
N ASN A 193 -7.61 -5.63 12.34
CA ASN A 193 -7.49 -4.73 13.48
C ASN A 193 -7.37 -3.23 13.14
N GLY A 194 -7.46 -2.85 11.86
CA GLY A 194 -7.37 -1.46 11.45
C GLY A 194 -5.95 -0.87 11.48
N SER A 195 -4.92 -1.71 11.53
CA SER A 195 -3.53 -1.26 11.34
C SER A 195 -3.32 -0.60 9.97
N THR A 196 -2.23 0.16 9.84
CA THR A 196 -1.82 0.75 8.56
C THR A 196 -0.80 -0.12 7.84
N VAL A 197 -0.78 -0.09 6.50
CA VAL A 197 0.25 -0.78 5.70
C VAL A 197 1.43 0.15 5.50
N VAL A 198 1.19 1.32 4.90
CA VAL A 198 2.13 2.43 4.85
C VAL A 198 1.87 3.32 6.06
N ARG A 199 2.92 3.62 6.84
CA ARG A 199 2.78 4.41 8.06
C ARG A 199 3.89 5.44 8.23
N PRO A 200 3.57 6.60 8.82
CA PRO A 200 4.59 7.61 9.11
C PRO A 200 5.43 7.14 10.28
N LEU A 201 6.66 7.64 10.37
CA LEU A 201 7.60 7.20 11.40
C LEU A 201 7.09 7.47 12.81
N PHE A 202 6.32 8.54 13.02
CA PHE A 202 5.76 8.87 14.34
C PHE A 202 4.74 7.83 14.85
N HIS A 203 4.21 6.93 14.00
CA HIS A 203 3.41 5.79 14.50
C HIS A 203 4.26 4.79 15.27
N GLU A 204 5.52 4.62 14.89
CA GLU A 204 6.46 3.67 15.51
C GLU A 204 7.36 4.33 16.56
N PHE A 205 7.57 5.64 16.43
CA PHE A 205 8.44 6.45 17.28
C PHE A 205 7.74 7.72 17.79
N PRO A 206 6.55 7.62 18.43
CA PRO A 206 5.74 8.79 18.80
C PRO A 206 6.43 9.71 19.80
N LYS A 207 7.37 9.17 20.60
CA LYS A 207 8.14 9.93 21.61
C LYS A 207 9.30 10.72 21.00
N ASP A 208 9.68 10.44 19.76
CA ASP A 208 10.70 11.22 19.04
C ASP A 208 10.02 12.32 18.22
N GLY A 209 10.05 13.54 18.74
CA GLY A 209 9.45 14.72 18.11
C GLY A 209 10.03 15.03 16.72
N ASN A 210 11.24 14.55 16.40
CA ASN A 210 11.82 14.72 15.07
C ASN A 210 11.03 13.97 14.00
N THR A 211 10.34 12.88 14.37
CA THR A 211 9.58 12.05 13.41
C THR A 211 8.24 12.65 12.99
N TRP A 212 7.76 13.68 13.70
CA TRP A 212 6.44 14.26 13.47
C TRP A 212 6.36 15.08 12.19
N VAL A 213 7.50 15.63 11.75
CA VAL A 213 7.61 16.51 10.57
C VAL A 213 8.15 15.79 9.34
N ILE A 214 8.46 14.50 9.44
CA ILE A 214 9.05 13.72 8.35
C ILE A 214 7.96 13.31 7.35
N GLY A 215 7.99 13.93 6.17
CA GLY A 215 7.11 13.60 5.04
C GLY A 215 7.79 12.97 3.82
N GLU A 216 9.10 12.72 3.88
CA GLU A 216 9.91 12.27 2.73
C GLU A 216 10.36 10.79 2.81
N GLN A 217 9.87 10.05 3.78
CA GLN A 217 10.13 8.63 3.99
C GLN A 217 8.95 8.03 4.75
N PHE A 218 8.77 6.73 4.63
CA PHE A 218 7.65 6.01 5.25
C PHE A 218 8.05 4.60 5.61
N MET A 219 7.25 3.95 6.46
CA MET A 219 7.46 2.56 6.81
C MET A 219 6.38 1.66 6.21
N TRP A 220 6.78 0.45 5.81
CA TRP A 220 5.88 -0.68 5.65
C TRP A 220 5.80 -1.44 6.96
N GLY A 221 4.63 -1.36 7.59
CA GLY A 221 4.45 -1.89 8.94
C GLY A 221 5.46 -1.29 9.91
N ARG A 222 5.87 -2.07 10.91
CA ARG A 222 6.80 -1.61 11.96
C ARG A 222 8.28 -1.78 11.61
N CYS A 223 8.60 -2.57 10.58
CA CYS A 223 9.94 -3.12 10.39
C CYS A 223 10.71 -2.56 9.22
N LEU A 224 10.04 -2.09 8.16
CA LEU A 224 10.71 -1.76 6.91
C LEU A 224 10.61 -0.26 6.65
N LEU A 225 11.73 0.45 6.62
CA LEU A 225 11.81 1.87 6.29
C LEU A 225 12.19 2.05 4.82
N ILE A 226 11.44 2.89 4.11
CA ILE A 226 11.67 3.25 2.72
C ILE A 226 12.05 4.74 2.67
N SER A 227 13.26 5.03 2.17
CA SER A 227 13.86 6.37 2.20
C SER A 227 14.27 6.86 0.80
N PRO A 228 13.30 7.17 -0.08
CA PRO A 228 13.54 7.44 -1.50
C PRO A 228 14.35 8.71 -1.76
N VAL A 229 15.03 8.75 -2.91
CA VAL A 229 15.55 9.99 -3.51
C VAL A 229 14.41 10.72 -4.21
N LEU A 230 14.22 12.00 -3.88
CA LEU A 230 13.05 12.79 -4.31
C LEU A 230 13.42 14.08 -5.05
N LYS A 231 14.71 14.29 -5.35
CA LYS A 231 15.20 15.49 -6.02
C LYS A 231 16.03 15.11 -7.24
N GLU A 232 15.91 15.94 -8.27
CA GLU A 232 16.69 15.83 -9.49
C GLU A 232 18.18 15.97 -9.21
N SER A 233 19.00 15.21 -9.95
CA SER A 233 20.46 15.16 -9.83
C SER A 233 21.00 14.73 -8.46
N GLN A 234 20.14 14.29 -7.54
CA GLN A 234 20.56 13.73 -6.26
C GLN A 234 20.96 12.26 -6.43
N GLN A 235 22.18 11.92 -6.04
CA GLN A 235 22.68 10.54 -6.13
C GLN A 235 22.27 9.71 -4.90
N GLU A 236 22.41 10.26 -3.70
CA GLU A 236 22.19 9.58 -2.42
C GLU A 236 21.35 10.41 -1.45
N LYS A 237 20.62 9.75 -0.56
CA LYS A 237 19.92 10.35 0.59
C LYS A 237 20.63 9.93 1.87
N LYS A 238 21.04 10.90 2.69
CA LYS A 238 21.61 10.62 4.02
C LYS A 238 20.50 10.14 4.95
N ILE A 239 20.69 8.97 5.55
CA ILE A 239 19.74 8.35 6.49
C ILE A 239 20.46 8.27 7.84
N GLY A 240 19.72 8.40 8.96
CA GLY A 240 20.28 8.31 10.32
C GLY A 240 20.73 6.89 10.69
N ASP A 241 20.76 6.56 11.98
CA ASP A 241 21.23 5.27 12.52
C ASP A 241 20.30 4.08 12.19
N TYR A 242 20.21 3.72 10.92
CA TYR A 242 19.52 2.52 10.44
C TYR A 242 20.54 1.52 9.88
N ILE A 243 20.27 0.23 10.04
CA ILE A 243 21.08 -0.82 9.44
C ILE A 243 20.88 -0.73 7.92
N GLU A 244 21.91 -0.25 7.21
CA GLU A 244 21.92 -0.27 5.75
C GLU A 244 21.85 -1.72 5.28
N THR A 245 20.77 -2.09 4.60
CA THR A 245 20.63 -3.43 4.03
C THR A 245 21.22 -3.51 2.63
N LYS A 246 22.34 -2.80 2.38
CA LYS A 246 22.98 -2.73 1.06
C LYS A 246 23.27 -4.13 0.50
N ASP A 247 23.70 -5.05 1.37
CA ASP A 247 24.03 -6.44 1.01
C ASP A 247 22.80 -7.33 0.76
N ILE A 248 21.61 -6.94 1.24
CA ILE A 248 20.39 -7.76 1.18
C ILE A 248 19.44 -7.26 0.08
N PHE A 249 19.35 -5.94 -0.12
CA PHE A 249 18.34 -5.32 -0.99
C PHE A 249 18.89 -4.45 -2.14
N ASP A 250 20.21 -4.40 -2.38
CA ASP A 250 20.93 -3.75 -3.50
C ASP A 250 20.35 -2.42 -4.04
N ASN A 251 21.00 -1.30 -3.75
CA ASN A 251 20.79 0.01 -4.41
C ASN A 251 19.34 0.54 -4.39
N ILE A 252 18.55 0.09 -3.43
CA ILE A 252 17.26 0.68 -3.05
C ILE A 252 17.41 1.13 -1.60
N PRO A 253 16.98 2.36 -1.23
CA PRO A 253 17.13 2.87 0.12
C PRO A 253 16.09 2.25 1.07
N LEU A 254 16.16 0.93 1.20
CA LEU A 254 15.41 0.10 2.12
C LEU A 254 16.25 -0.10 3.38
N HIS A 255 15.64 -0.02 4.55
CA HIS A 255 16.30 -0.29 5.82
C HIS A 255 15.38 -1.13 6.69
N VAL A 256 15.96 -2.04 7.49
CA VAL A 256 15.19 -2.85 8.43
C VAL A 256 15.45 -2.36 9.85
N ARG A 257 14.37 -2.11 10.58
CA ARG A 257 14.41 -1.81 12.01
C ARG A 257 14.84 -3.07 12.75
N GLY A 258 15.84 -2.96 13.60
CA GLY A 258 16.23 -4.06 14.48
C GLY A 258 15.10 -4.49 15.43
N GLY A 259 15.11 -5.76 15.84
CA GLY A 259 14.01 -6.43 16.54
C GLY A 259 12.95 -7.04 15.60
N CYS A 260 13.27 -7.21 14.31
CA CYS A 260 12.32 -7.67 13.30
C CYS A 260 12.76 -8.95 12.60
N ILE A 261 11.79 -9.80 12.26
CA ILE A 261 11.95 -10.94 11.36
C ILE A 261 11.13 -10.65 10.11
N ILE A 262 11.76 -10.62 8.94
CA ILE A 262 11.12 -10.33 7.66
C ILE A 262 11.01 -11.62 6.85
N PRO A 263 9.79 -12.14 6.61
CA PRO A 263 9.60 -13.25 5.68
C PRO A 263 9.71 -12.74 4.24
N THR A 264 10.42 -13.50 3.43
CA THR A 264 10.56 -13.26 1.99
C THR A 264 10.34 -14.54 1.20
N GLU A 265 10.01 -14.42 -0.08
CA GLU A 265 9.87 -15.57 -0.99
C GLU A 265 10.77 -15.42 -2.22
N ASP A 266 11.22 -16.53 -2.79
CA ASP A 266 11.86 -16.52 -4.10
C ASP A 266 10.80 -16.46 -5.20
N TYR A 267 10.43 -15.23 -5.57
CA TYR A 267 9.41 -15.00 -6.59
C TYR A 267 9.86 -15.41 -8.02
N LYS A 268 11.16 -15.69 -8.24
CA LYS A 268 11.66 -16.14 -9.55
C LYS A 268 11.34 -17.61 -9.81
N GLN A 269 10.86 -18.34 -8.80
CA GLN A 269 10.27 -19.65 -8.98
C GLN A 269 8.93 -19.48 -9.71
N LYS A 270 8.71 -20.32 -10.74
CA LYS A 270 7.66 -20.23 -11.76
C LYS A 270 6.30 -19.78 -11.21
N LYS A 271 5.49 -19.12 -12.07
CA LYS A 271 4.03 -18.96 -11.90
C LYS A 271 3.49 -20.19 -11.17
N PRO A 272 2.79 -20.04 -10.03
CA PRO A 272 2.21 -21.19 -9.36
C PRO A 272 1.25 -21.87 -10.35
N ASP A 273 1.67 -23.02 -10.87
CA ASP A 273 0.91 -23.84 -11.82
C ASP A 273 -0.29 -24.51 -11.14
N SER A 274 -0.42 -24.36 -9.82
CA SER A 274 -1.51 -24.89 -9.02
C SER A 274 -1.96 -23.90 -7.93
N LYS A 275 -3.24 -23.93 -7.60
CA LYS A 275 -3.87 -23.22 -6.46
C LYS A 275 -3.36 -23.70 -5.08
N THR A 276 -2.17 -24.30 -5.01
CA THR A 276 -1.59 -24.92 -3.80
C THR A 276 -0.09 -24.68 -3.64
N ASP A 277 0.58 -24.04 -4.62
CA ASP A 277 2.04 -23.90 -4.63
C ASP A 277 2.59 -22.64 -3.93
N TYR A 278 1.71 -21.79 -3.39
CA TYR A 278 2.08 -20.55 -2.68
C TYR A 278 2.71 -20.79 -1.28
N LEU A 279 2.83 -22.05 -0.85
CA LEU A 279 3.36 -22.46 0.45
C LEU A 279 4.83 -22.90 0.42
N LYS A 280 5.55 -22.73 -0.69
CA LYS A 280 6.91 -23.27 -0.83
C LYS A 280 7.99 -22.20 -0.75
N ASN A 281 8.85 -22.36 0.26
CA ASN A 281 10.17 -21.72 0.42
C ASN A 281 10.16 -20.23 0.82
N TYR A 282 9.75 -19.95 2.07
CA TYR A 282 10.04 -18.66 2.68
C TYR A 282 11.46 -18.61 3.26
N THR A 283 12.16 -17.51 3.00
CA THR A 283 13.42 -17.16 3.67
C THR A 283 13.12 -16.13 4.76
N LEU A 284 13.51 -16.43 6.00
CA LEU A 284 13.36 -15.53 7.14
C LEU A 284 14.66 -14.76 7.37
N TYR A 285 14.62 -13.44 7.19
CA TYR A 285 15.72 -12.57 7.59
C TYR A 285 15.50 -12.08 9.01
N ILE A 286 16.41 -12.42 9.94
CA ILE A 286 16.32 -12.10 11.36
C ILE A 286 17.28 -10.95 11.67
N PHE A 287 16.74 -9.82 12.15
CA PHE A 287 17.50 -8.63 12.54
C PHE A 287 17.35 -8.42 14.05
N PRO A 288 18.09 -9.14 14.91
CA PRO A 288 17.90 -9.07 16.35
C PRO A 288 18.42 -7.77 16.96
N VAL A 289 17.75 -7.31 18.02
CA VAL A 289 18.23 -6.23 18.89
C VAL A 289 18.16 -6.72 20.33
N ARG A 290 19.28 -6.62 21.05
CA ARG A 290 19.41 -7.19 22.41
C ARG A 290 19.02 -8.67 22.45
N ASP A 291 19.47 -9.42 21.45
CA ASP A 291 19.16 -10.84 21.24
C ASP A 291 17.68 -11.17 21.03
N GLU A 292 16.84 -10.19 20.69
CA GLU A 292 15.41 -10.42 20.48
C GLU A 292 14.97 -9.96 19.09
N ALA A 293 14.15 -10.77 18.41
CA ALA A 293 13.46 -10.37 17.19
C ALA A 293 12.07 -11.00 17.11
N TRP A 294 11.15 -10.32 16.42
CA TRP A 294 9.80 -10.82 16.20
C TRP A 294 9.34 -10.55 14.77
N GLY A 295 8.56 -11.47 14.21
CA GLY A 295 7.88 -11.29 12.94
C GLY A 295 6.70 -12.24 12.80
N GLU A 296 6.02 -12.13 11.68
CA GLU A 296 4.86 -12.97 11.38
C GLU A 296 4.68 -13.14 9.88
N ILE A 297 3.98 -14.20 9.50
CA ILE A 297 3.45 -14.40 8.17
C ILE A 297 2.01 -14.91 8.24
N TYR A 298 1.14 -14.28 7.47
CA TYR A 298 -0.22 -14.72 7.19
C TYR A 298 -0.26 -15.43 5.84
N VAL A 299 -0.87 -16.60 5.80
CA VAL A 299 -1.03 -17.40 4.57
C VAL A 299 -2.48 -17.82 4.43
N ASP A 300 -3.02 -17.69 3.22
CA ASP A 300 -4.32 -18.22 2.82
C ASP A 300 -4.28 -18.69 1.35
N GLU A 301 -5.43 -19.09 0.80
CA GLU A 301 -5.55 -19.57 -0.58
C GLU A 301 -5.45 -18.45 -1.64
N LEU A 302 -5.18 -17.20 -1.24
CA LEU A 302 -5.08 -15.96 -2.03
C LEU A 302 -6.38 -15.51 -2.73
N VAL A 303 -7.07 -16.44 -3.38
CA VAL A 303 -8.25 -16.18 -4.23
C VAL A 303 -9.58 -16.46 -3.53
N SER A 304 -9.56 -17.12 -2.36
CA SER A 304 -10.79 -17.50 -1.67
C SER A 304 -11.52 -16.29 -1.08
N LEU A 305 -12.86 -16.38 -1.08
CA LEU A 305 -13.74 -15.40 -0.47
C LEU A 305 -13.69 -15.51 1.05
N ASP A 306 -13.44 -14.40 1.74
CA ASP A 306 -13.53 -14.32 3.21
C ASP A 306 -12.80 -15.46 3.98
N PRO A 307 -11.54 -15.81 3.65
CA PRO A 307 -10.84 -16.97 4.26
C PRO A 307 -10.77 -16.87 5.78
N ILE A 308 -10.66 -15.66 6.32
CA ILE A 308 -10.61 -15.41 7.76
C ILE A 308 -11.89 -15.90 8.44
N LYS A 309 -13.06 -15.58 7.86
CA LYS A 309 -14.36 -16.02 8.37
C LYS A 309 -14.57 -17.52 8.18
N GLN A 310 -14.05 -18.08 7.09
CA GLN A 310 -14.13 -19.52 6.81
C GLN A 310 -13.10 -20.36 7.57
N GLY A 311 -12.15 -19.72 8.25
CA GLY A 311 -11.04 -20.41 8.91
C GLY A 311 -9.98 -21.00 7.98
N LYS A 312 -9.98 -20.62 6.68
CA LYS A 312 -9.05 -21.11 5.66
C LYS A 312 -7.78 -20.25 5.58
N TYR A 313 -7.05 -20.17 6.68
CA TYR A 313 -5.79 -19.43 6.77
C TYR A 313 -4.92 -19.93 7.91
N GLU A 314 -3.64 -19.60 7.82
CA GLU A 314 -2.64 -19.84 8.87
C GLU A 314 -1.92 -18.55 9.22
N VAL A 315 -1.51 -18.44 10.47
CA VAL A 315 -0.64 -17.35 10.94
C VAL A 315 0.50 -17.99 11.72
N PHE A 316 1.70 -17.82 11.19
CA PHE A 316 2.93 -18.22 11.85
C PHE A 316 3.53 -16.98 12.51
N GLU A 317 3.78 -17.09 13.81
CA GLU A 317 4.48 -16.08 14.58
C GLU A 317 5.91 -16.57 14.86
N PHE A 318 6.89 -15.71 14.58
CA PHE A 318 8.30 -15.99 14.76
C PHE A 318 8.83 -15.18 15.94
N ARG A 319 9.46 -15.87 16.90
CA ARG A 319 10.14 -15.25 18.04
C ARG A 319 11.58 -15.72 18.08
N TYR A 320 12.53 -14.80 18.06
CA TYR A 320 13.94 -15.12 18.22
C TYR A 320 14.42 -14.63 19.58
N LYS A 321 15.01 -15.54 20.36
CA LYS A 321 15.76 -15.25 21.58
C LYS A 321 16.81 -16.32 21.81
N SER A 322 18.01 -16.11 21.28
CA SER A 322 19.07 -17.13 21.09
C SER A 322 18.66 -18.33 20.21
N VAL A 323 17.38 -18.70 20.20
CA VAL A 323 16.73 -19.77 19.45
C VAL A 323 15.49 -19.18 18.74
N LEU A 324 15.25 -19.61 17.50
CA LEU A 324 14.04 -19.29 16.76
C LEU A 324 12.89 -20.22 17.21
N THR A 325 11.82 -19.64 17.72
CA THR A 325 10.56 -20.30 18.05
C THR A 325 9.49 -19.93 17.03
N ILE A 326 8.78 -20.92 16.51
CA ILE A 326 7.67 -20.74 15.57
C ILE A 326 6.36 -21.16 16.27
N ILE A 327 5.40 -20.24 16.33
CA ILE A 327 4.09 -20.48 16.93
C ILE A 327 3.04 -20.44 15.82
N VAL A 328 2.26 -21.51 15.70
CA VAL A 328 1.17 -21.60 14.72
C VAL A 328 -0.15 -21.31 15.43
N ASN A 329 -0.75 -20.16 15.13
CA ASN A 329 -1.95 -19.71 15.82
C ASN A 329 -3.26 -20.23 15.18
N LYS A 330 -3.18 -20.79 13.96
CA LYS A 330 -4.31 -21.41 13.25
C LYS A 330 -3.81 -22.35 12.16
N ALA A 331 -4.46 -23.49 11.98
CA ALA A 331 -4.08 -24.51 11.00
C ALA A 331 -5.21 -24.72 9.98
N PHE A 332 -4.86 -25.03 8.73
CA PHE A 332 -5.74 -25.82 7.88
C PHE A 332 -6.00 -27.17 8.57
N ASP A 333 -7.12 -27.85 8.30
CA ASP A 333 -7.51 -29.12 8.94
C ASP A 333 -6.51 -30.30 8.78
N LYS A 334 -5.29 -30.06 8.29
CA LYS A 334 -4.14 -30.97 8.31
C LYS A 334 -2.82 -30.18 8.39
N VAL A 335 -2.21 -30.09 9.57
CA VAL A 335 -0.77 -29.76 9.65
C VAL A 335 -0.01 -31.04 9.29
N GLN A 336 0.67 -31.04 8.14
CA GLN A 336 1.80 -31.96 7.95
C GLN A 336 2.97 -31.40 8.78
N GLU A 337 3.55 -32.27 9.59
CA GLU A 337 4.72 -32.01 10.43
C GLU A 337 5.83 -31.34 9.61
N ILE A 338 6.14 -30.07 9.90
CA ILE A 338 7.21 -29.32 9.22
C ILE A 338 8.51 -29.55 10.00
N THR A 339 9.30 -30.52 9.56
CA THR A 339 10.68 -30.73 10.02
C THR A 339 11.64 -29.90 9.16
N TRP A 340 12.38 -28.98 9.77
CA TRP A 340 13.50 -28.30 9.12
C TRP A 340 14.83 -28.98 9.48
N LYS A 341 15.66 -29.24 8.46
CA LYS A 341 17.07 -29.57 8.60
C LYS A 341 17.88 -28.49 7.87
N ASP A 342 18.84 -27.91 8.59
CA ASP A 342 19.85 -26.98 8.09
C ASP A 342 20.84 -27.77 7.22
N GLU A 343 20.99 -27.40 5.95
CA GLU A 343 22.01 -28.01 5.08
C GLU A 343 23.19 -27.11 4.75
N ASP A 344 23.24 -25.80 5.08
CA ASP A 344 24.40 -24.97 4.67
C ASP A 344 24.74 -23.79 5.60
N GLY A 345 24.45 -23.91 6.90
CA GLY A 345 25.40 -23.47 7.92
C GLY A 345 25.49 -21.95 8.18
N LYS A 346 24.71 -21.50 9.17
CA LYS A 346 25.25 -20.94 10.43
C LYS A 346 24.12 -20.55 11.38
N CYS A 347 23.62 -21.55 12.11
CA CYS A 347 23.22 -21.39 13.51
C CYS A 347 23.84 -22.54 14.30
N GLN A 348 25.02 -22.31 14.86
CA GLN A 348 25.59 -23.25 15.83
C GLN A 348 24.98 -22.97 17.20
N MET A 349 24.25 -23.96 17.71
CA MET A 349 23.88 -24.09 19.12
C MET A 349 25.13 -24.20 20.01
N ALA A 350 25.03 -23.74 21.25
CA ALA A 350 25.68 -24.34 22.42
C ALA A 350 25.22 -23.65 23.73
N PRO A 351 25.24 -24.35 24.89
CA PRO A 351 24.81 -25.71 25.21
C PRO A 351 23.36 -25.77 25.75
#